data_AF-A0A938TXB3-F1
#
_entry.id   AF-A0A938TXB3-F1
#
_cell.length_a   1.000
_cell.length_b   1.000
_cell.length_c   1.000
_cell.angle_alpha   90.00
_cell.angle_beta   90.00
_cell.angle_gamma   90.00
#
_symmetry.space_group_name_H-M   'P 1'
#
loop_
_entity.id
_entity.type
_entity.pdbx_description
1 polymer ?
#
loop_
_entity_poly.entity_id
_entity_poly.type
_entity_poly.pdbx_seq_one_letter_code
_entity_poly.pdbx_strand_id
1 'polypeptide(L)' 'MPFYEYQCVDCGGQDQRVAGLDDHTAICMNCNGLMLRLNEDVFQPYFEEAYPAARLDKASGSDR' A
#
# COMPACT_ATOMS: atom_id res chain seq x y z
N MET A 1 -6.67 4.93 -18.38
CA MET A 1 -5.51 4.90 -17.45
C MET A 1 -6.06 4.94 -16.04
N PRO A 2 -5.52 4.16 -15.09
CA PRO A 2 -5.98 4.16 -13.70
C PRO A 2 -5.57 5.45 -12.98
N PHE A 3 -6.39 5.86 -12.02
CA PHE A 3 -6.12 6.99 -11.12
C PHE A 3 -5.70 6.45 -9.77
N TYR A 4 -4.67 7.05 -9.18
CA TYR A 4 -4.17 6.72 -7.86
C TYR A 4 -4.23 7.92 -6.93
N GLU A 5 -4.49 7.64 -5.66
CA GLU A 5 -4.49 8.63 -4.60
C GLU A 5 -3.12 8.65 -3.92
N TYR A 6 -2.59 9.85 -3.72
CA TYR A 6 -1.30 10.10 -3.12
C TYR A 6 -1.45 10.97 -1.88
N GLN A 7 -0.62 10.72 -0.87
CA GLN A 7 -0.54 11.54 0.33
C GLN A 7 0.90 11.93 0.64
N CYS A 8 1.11 13.21 0.93
CA CYS A 8 2.40 13.74 1.35
C CYS A 8 2.77 13.29 2.75
N VAL A 9 4.01 12.83 2.94
CA VAL A 9 4.52 12.39 4.25
C VAL A 9 4.80 13.54 5.21
N ASP A 10 5.05 14.74 4.68
CA ASP A 10 5.48 15.89 5.48
C ASP A 10 4.30 16.76 5.93
N CYS A 11 3.38 17.08 5.02
CA CYS A 11 2.24 17.97 5.32
C CYS A 11 0.87 17.28 5.29
N GLY A 12 0.80 16.00 4.92
CA GLY A 12 -0.46 15.26 4.82
C GLY A 12 -1.35 15.64 3.62
N GLY A 13 -0.90 16.53 2.74
CA GLY A 13 -1.66 16.94 1.55
C GLY A 13 -1.95 15.76 0.63
N GLN A 14 -3.15 15.75 0.03
CA GLN A 14 -3.61 14.69 -0.85
C GLN A 14 -3.70 15.15 -2.30
N ASP A 15 -3.44 14.25 -3.24
CA ASP A 15 -3.50 14.51 -4.67
C ASP A 15 -3.90 13.25 -5.44
N GLN A 16 -4.53 13.41 -6.61
CA GLN A 16 -4.94 12.30 -7.47
C GLN A 16 -4.19 12.35 -8.79
N ARG A 17 -3.51 11.25 -9.15
CA ARG A 17 -2.61 11.21 -10.32
C ARG A 17 -2.90 10.03 -11.24
N VAL A 18 -2.62 10.24 -12.52
CA VAL A 18 -2.83 9.24 -13.57
C VAL A 18 -1.59 8.38 -13.70
N ALA A 19 -1.77 7.07 -13.59
CA ALA A 19 -0.69 6.12 -13.80
C ALA A 19 -0.17 6.14 -15.24
N GLY A 20 1.12 5.90 -15.40
CA GLY A 20 1.86 5.90 -16.66
C GLY A 20 2.42 7.25 -17.07
N LEU A 21 1.91 8.35 -16.48
CA LEU A 21 2.44 9.70 -16.71
C LEU A 21 3.36 10.17 -15.59
N ASP A 22 3.01 9.85 -14.33
CA ASP A 22 3.61 10.42 -13.11
C ASP A 22 4.22 9.37 -12.16
N ASP A 23 4.46 8.15 -12.66
CA ASP A 23 4.70 6.97 -11.80
C ASP A 23 6.08 6.90 -11.12
N HIS A 24 7.05 7.70 -11.53
CA HIS A 24 8.42 7.54 -11.04
C HIS A 24 8.65 8.20 -9.68
N THR A 25 8.07 9.38 -9.44
CA THR A 25 8.19 10.09 -8.17
C THR A 25 7.05 11.11 -8.03
N ALA A 26 6.28 11.06 -6.96
CA ALA A 26 5.26 12.08 -6.68
C ALA A 26 5.78 13.11 -5.65
N ILE A 27 5.74 14.39 -6.04
CA ILE A 27 6.16 15.53 -5.22
C ILE A 27 4.95 16.39 -4.86
N CYS A 28 4.85 16.77 -3.59
CA CYS A 28 3.79 17.62 -3.08
C CYS A 28 3.96 19.06 -3.55
N MET A 29 2.91 19.65 -4.13
CA MET A 29 2.96 21.04 -4.61
C MET A 29 2.89 22.09 -3.49
N ASN A 30 2.57 21.70 -2.26
CA ASN A 30 2.45 22.62 -1.13
C ASN A 30 3.76 22.78 -0.34
N CYS A 31 4.51 21.68 -0.16
CA CYS A 31 5.71 21.67 0.68
C CYS A 31 6.95 21.09 -0.02
N ASN A 32 6.81 20.68 -1.29
CA ASN A 32 7.84 20.00 -2.08
C ASN A 32 8.34 18.67 -1.46
N GLY A 33 7.59 18.13 -0.51
CA GLY A 33 7.84 16.82 0.10
C GLY A 33 7.48 15.64 -0.80
N LEU A 34 7.86 14.44 -0.37
CA LEU A 34 7.51 13.20 -1.08
C LEU A 34 6.06 12.81 -0.83
N MET A 35 5.41 12.21 -1.82
CA MET A 35 4.06 11.65 -1.70
C MET A 35 4.06 10.14 -1.94
N LEU A 36 3.32 9.42 -1.12
CA LEU A 36 3.14 7.97 -1.19
C LEU A 36 1.76 7.62 -1.75
N ARG A 37 1.71 6.57 -2.57
CA ARG A 37 0.46 6.02 -3.12
C ARG A 37 -0.30 5.29 -2.01
N LEU A 38 -1.58 5.58 -1.82
CA LEU A 38 -2.42 4.99 -0.76
C LEU A 38 -3.17 3.74 -1.22
N ASN A 39 -3.53 3.65 -2.49
CA ASN A 39 -4.47 2.65 -3.00
C ASN A 39 -3.80 1.39 -3.57
N GLU A 40 -2.48 1.27 -3.43
CA GLU A 40 -1.74 0.09 -3.90
C GLU A 40 -0.73 -0.35 -2.85
N ASP A 41 -0.88 -1.58 -2.39
CA ASP A 41 0.08 -2.23 -1.52
C ASP A 41 1.18 -2.88 -2.36
N VAL A 42 2.24 -2.12 -2.65
CA VAL A 42 3.44 -2.61 -3.33
C VAL A 42 4.21 -3.67 -2.52
N PHE A 43 3.88 -3.87 -1.24
CA PHE A 43 4.54 -4.85 -0.38
C PHE A 43 3.83 -6.21 -0.33
N GLN A 44 2.58 -6.30 -0.78
CA GLN A 44 1.82 -7.56 -0.80
C GLN A 44 2.62 -8.74 -1.40
N PRO A 45 3.32 -8.60 -2.54
CA PRO A 45 4.06 -9.72 -3.14
C PRO A 45 5.20 -10.23 -2.26
N TYR A 46 5.83 -9.36 -1.46
CA TYR A 46 6.92 -9.73 -0.56
C TYR A 46 6.42 -10.53 0.65
N PHE A 47 5.18 -10.27 1.09
CA PHE A 47 4.58 -10.97 2.23
C PHE A 47 3.91 -12.29 1.85
N GLU A 48 3.45 -12.43 0.61
CA GLU A 48 2.91 -13.70 0.08
C GLU A 48 3.97 -14.82 0.07
N GLU A 49 5.23 -14.49 -0.16
CA GLU A 49 6.33 -15.47 -0.15
C GLU A 49 6.88 -15.76 1.26
N ALA A 50 6.72 -14.82 2.21
CA ALA A 50 7.34 -14.88 3.54
C ALA A 50 6.52 -15.64 4.59
N TYR A 51 5.21 -15.76 4.41
CA TYR A 51 4.34 -16.46 5.35
C TYR A 51 3.43 -17.45 4.61
N PRO A 52 3.89 -18.70 4.37
CA PRO A 52 2.94 -19.76 4.09
C PRO A 52 1.99 -19.79 5.28
N ALA A 53 0.72 -19.48 5.00
CA ALA A 53 -0.34 -19.29 5.97
C ALA A 53 -0.07 -20.13 7.22
N ALA A 54 0.07 -19.46 8.37
CA ALA A 54 -0.04 -20.13 9.65
C ALA A 54 -1.32 -20.95 9.54
N ARG A 55 -1.14 -22.26 9.33
CA ARG A 55 -2.20 -23.24 9.44
C ARG A 55 -2.69 -23.04 10.85
N LEU A 56 -3.79 -22.31 10.98
CA LEU A 56 -4.74 -22.54 12.06
C LEU A 56 -5.28 -23.95 11.80
N ASP A 57 -4.43 -24.94 12.05
CA ASP A 57 -4.82 -26.30 12.33
C ASP A 57 -5.77 -26.14 13.52
N LYS A 58 -7.07 -26.24 13.21
CA LYS A 58 -8.11 -26.32 14.23
C LYS A 58 -7.67 -27.44 15.16
N ALA A 59 -7.14 -27.09 16.33
CA ALA A 59 -6.85 -28.03 17.38
C ALA A 59 -8.15 -28.80 17.63
N SER A 60 -8.11 -30.07 17.24
CA SER A 60 -9.16 -31.03 17.45
C SER A 60 -9.27 -31.31 18.95
N GLY A 61 -10.52 -31.34 19.42
CA GLY A 61 -10.95 -32.20 20.53
C GLY A 61 -11.10 -31.52 21.90
N SER A 62 -12.32 -31.58 22.43
CA SER A 62 -12.56 -32.37 23.66
C SER A 62 -14.07 -32.53 23.90
N ASP A 63 -14.54 -33.75 23.65
CA ASP A 63 -15.50 -34.52 24.44
C ASP A 63 -15.86 -33.91 25.81
N ARG A 64 -17.14 -33.55 26.01
CA ARG A 64 -18.01 -33.94 27.13
C ARG A 64 -19.42 -33.37 26.98
#